data_AF-A0A7D9LZ83-F1
#
_entry.id   AF-A0A7D9LZ83-F1
#
_cell.length_a   1.000
_cell.length_b   1.000
_cell.length_c   1.000
_cell.angle_alpha   90.00
_cell.angle_beta   90.00
_cell.angle_gamma   90.00
#
_symmetry.space_group_name_H-M   'P 1'
#
loop_
_entity.id
_entity.type
_entity.pdbx_description
1 polymer ?
#
loop_
_entity_poly.entity_id
_entity_poly.type
_entity_poly.pdbx_seq_one_letter_code
_entity_poly.pdbx_strand_id
1 'polypeptide(L)'
;MKALTAVGQIIQDYDRDNLYPCYGFGAKLPPTNVVSHMFALNFNPENPYCAGIQGIVQAYQSCLPNITLYGPTNVSPVVNHVSSFARQAVCAESYHILLILTDGVISDMDQTKAAIVEASALPMSIIIVGVGAADFDMMEELDSDDKL
;
A
#
# COMPACT_ATOMS: atom_id res chain seq x y z
N MET A 1 9.31 -8.56 7.79
CA MET A 1 10.41 -8.27 6.84
C MET A 1 10.52 -9.27 5.69
N LYS A 2 10.27 -10.58 5.88
CA LYS A 2 10.40 -11.57 4.78
C LYS A 2 9.55 -11.25 3.54
N ALA A 3 8.28 -10.87 3.71
CA ALA A 3 7.39 -10.54 2.59
C ALA A 3 7.89 -9.34 1.78
N LEU A 4 8.22 -8.24 2.45
CA LEU A 4 8.71 -7.01 1.81
C LEU A 4 10.03 -7.24 1.06
N THR A 5 10.97 -7.98 1.65
CA THR A 5 12.23 -8.30 0.97
C THR A 5 12.03 -9.24 -0.21
N ALA A 6 11.19 -10.28 -0.08
CA ALA A 6 10.94 -11.23 -1.16
C ALA A 6 10.25 -10.58 -2.37
N VAL A 7 9.19 -9.80 -2.13
CA VAL A 7 8.47 -9.10 -3.20
C VAL A 7 9.33 -7.99 -3.79
N GLY A 8 9.99 -7.20 -2.92
CA GLY A 8 10.85 -6.11 -3.35
C GLY A 8 12.04 -6.57 -4.21
N GLN A 9 12.64 -7.71 -3.90
CA GLN A 9 13.76 -8.26 -4.68
C GLN A 9 13.37 -8.65 -6.10
N ILE A 10 12.11 -9.00 -6.33
CA ILE A 10 11.59 -9.36 -7.66
C ILE A 10 11.17 -8.09 -8.42
N ILE A 11 10.45 -7.18 -7.76
CA ILE A 11 9.88 -5.99 -8.41
C ILE A 11 10.97 -4.95 -8.73
N GLN A 12 12.07 -4.89 -7.98
CA GLN A 12 13.11 -3.90 -8.21
C GLN A 12 13.75 -3.93 -9.60
N ASP A 13 13.75 -5.11 -10.26
CA ASP A 13 14.32 -5.27 -11.60
C ASP A 13 13.42 -4.66 -12.69
N TYR A 14 12.16 -4.35 -12.36
CA TYR A 14 11.16 -3.77 -13.25
C TYR A 14 10.98 -2.27 -13.07
N ASP A 15 11.61 -1.68 -12.05
CA ASP A 15 11.56 -0.25 -11.78
C ASP A 15 12.80 0.47 -12.33
N ARG A 16 12.62 1.66 -12.92
CA ARG A 16 13.70 2.36 -13.63
C ARG A 16 14.59 3.21 -12.73
N ASP A 17 14.07 3.73 -11.63
CA ASP A 17 14.76 4.71 -10.78
C ASP A 17 15.06 4.20 -9.36
N ASN A 18 14.53 3.04 -9.00
CA ASN A 18 14.58 2.42 -7.69
C ASN A 18 14.05 3.34 -6.58
N LEU A 19 13.08 4.20 -6.89
CA LEU A 19 12.42 5.10 -5.94
C LEU A 19 10.98 4.66 -5.72
N TYR A 20 10.69 4.19 -4.51
CA TYR A 20 9.39 3.62 -4.17
C TYR A 20 8.62 4.55 -3.24
N PRO A 21 7.46 5.09 -3.64
CA PRO A 21 6.62 5.85 -2.72
C PRO A 21 6.05 4.90 -1.66
N CYS A 22 6.33 5.20 -0.39
CA CYS A 22 5.99 4.31 0.72
C CYS A 22 5.03 4.98 1.71
N TYR A 23 3.88 4.35 1.91
CA TYR A 23 2.83 4.86 2.78
C TYR A 23 2.47 3.87 3.89
N GLY A 24 2.08 4.41 5.04
CA GLY A 24 1.41 3.70 6.11
C GLY A 24 -0.06 4.15 6.24
N PHE A 25 -0.88 3.30 6.83
CA PHE A 25 -2.29 3.56 7.12
C PHE A 25 -2.67 2.93 8.46
N GLY A 26 -3.71 3.44 9.11
CA GLY A 26 -4.18 2.89 10.38
C GLY A 26 -3.20 3.16 11.54
N ALA A 27 -2.74 4.41 11.66
CA ALA A 27 -1.92 4.79 12.81
C ALA A 27 -2.21 6.21 13.26
N LYS A 28 -2.07 6.45 14.57
CA LYS A 28 -2.06 7.78 15.14
C LYS A 28 -0.66 8.36 15.02
N LEU A 29 -0.59 9.54 14.41
CA LEU A 29 0.67 10.26 14.22
C LEU A 29 0.87 11.30 15.32
N PRO A 30 2.09 11.43 15.87
CA PRO A 30 2.43 12.55 16.73
C PRO A 30 2.50 13.85 15.91
N PRO A 31 2.32 15.02 16.54
CA PRO A 31 2.01 15.24 17.96
C PRO A 31 0.51 15.20 18.27
N THR A 32 -0.36 15.22 17.25
CA THR A 32 -1.81 15.40 17.42
C THR A 32 -2.52 14.12 17.85
N ASN A 33 -1.90 12.94 17.68
CA ASN A 33 -2.48 11.63 17.95
C ASN A 33 -3.82 11.38 17.20
N VAL A 34 -3.98 12.05 16.06
CA VAL A 34 -5.11 11.85 15.15
C VAL A 34 -4.83 10.64 14.27
N VAL A 35 -5.87 9.85 14.03
CA VAL A 35 -5.80 8.67 13.16
C VAL A 35 -5.55 9.13 11.72
N SER A 36 -4.47 8.64 11.13
CA SER A 36 -4.20 8.79 9.71
C SER A 36 -4.43 7.47 9.00
N HIS A 37 -5.20 7.54 7.91
CA HIS A 37 -5.42 6.42 6.99
C HIS A 37 -4.47 6.45 5.79
N MET A 38 -3.58 7.46 5.71
CA MET A 38 -2.51 7.50 4.73
C MET A 38 -1.45 8.52 5.17
N PHE A 39 -0.21 8.09 5.33
CA PHE A 39 0.92 8.96 5.64
C PHE A 39 2.22 8.41 5.06
N ALA A 40 3.16 9.29 4.74
CA ALA A 40 4.46 8.88 4.22
C ALA A 40 5.29 8.20 5.33
N LEU A 41 5.84 7.01 5.06
CA LEU A 41 6.64 6.27 6.07
C LEU A 41 7.91 7.01 6.49
N ASN A 42 8.44 7.86 5.63
CA ASN A 42 9.60 8.71 5.92
C ASN A 42 9.23 10.05 6.60
N PHE A 43 7.95 10.24 6.96
CA PHE A 43 7.39 11.48 7.52
C PHE A 43 7.57 12.74 6.65
N ASN A 44 7.90 12.57 5.36
CA ASN A 44 7.97 13.65 4.39
C ASN A 44 6.81 13.54 3.39
N PRO A 45 5.70 14.25 3.60
CA PRO A 45 4.54 14.18 2.71
C PRO A 45 4.82 14.77 1.32
N GLU A 46 5.80 15.67 1.18
CA GLU A 46 6.18 16.26 -0.11
C GLU A 46 7.02 15.30 -0.95
N ASN A 47 7.77 14.40 -0.29
CA ASN A 47 8.60 13.39 -0.95
C ASN A 47 8.52 12.05 -0.21
N PRO A 48 7.51 11.21 -0.51
CA PRO A 48 7.30 9.92 0.15
C PRO A 48 8.20 8.79 -0.39
N TYR A 49 9.14 9.10 -1.28
CA TYR A 49 9.95 8.11 -1.97
C TYR A 49 11.07 7.57 -1.07
N CYS A 50 11.24 6.25 -1.11
CA CYS A 50 12.30 5.51 -0.44
C CYS A 50 13.24 4.90 -1.49
N ALA A 51 14.55 5.06 -1.30
CA ALA A 51 15.56 4.55 -2.23
C ALA A 51 15.82 3.06 -2.01
N GLY A 52 15.41 2.24 -2.98
CA GLY A 52 15.57 0.80 -2.96
C GLY A 52 14.80 0.10 -1.83
N ILE A 53 14.84 -1.23 -1.84
CA ILE A 53 14.18 -2.04 -0.81
C ILE A 53 14.75 -1.78 0.58
N GLN A 54 16.06 -1.50 0.67
CA GLN A 54 16.71 -1.12 1.93
C GLN A 54 16.15 0.19 2.49
N GLY A 55 15.87 1.19 1.64
CA GLY A 55 15.23 2.44 2.05
C GLY A 55 13.83 2.21 2.61
N ILE A 56 13.04 1.33 1.98
CA ILE A 56 11.70 0.97 2.48
C ILE A 56 11.80 0.33 3.87
N VAL A 57 12.71 -0.64 4.03
CA VAL A 57 12.98 -1.33 5.30
C VAL A 57 13.36 -0.35 6.39
N GLN A 58 14.27 0.59 6.09
CA GLN A 58 14.73 1.59 7.03
C GLN A 58 13.62 2.57 7.41
N ALA A 59 12.84 3.04 6.44
CA ALA A 59 11.70 3.92 6.68
C ALA A 59 10.67 3.24 7.59
N TYR A 60 10.32 1.98 7.31
CA TYR A 60 9.43 1.19 8.15
C TYR A 60 9.94 1.05 9.60
N GLN A 61 11.21 0.68 9.78
CA GLN A 61 11.84 0.53 11.10
C GLN A 61 11.92 1.85 11.88
N SER A 62 12.13 2.96 11.17
CA SER A 62 12.19 4.30 11.78
C SER A 62 10.79 4.83 12.11
N CYS A 63 9.79 4.47 11.30
CA CYS A 63 8.43 4.92 11.46
C CYS A 63 7.74 4.26 12.67
N LEU A 64 7.87 2.94 12.81
CA LEU A 64 7.10 2.13 13.75
C LEU A 64 7.18 2.61 15.23
N PRO A 65 8.34 3.01 15.78
CA PRO A 65 8.44 3.51 17.16
C PRO A 65 7.79 4.89 17.37
N ASN A 66 7.62 5.65 16.29
CA ASN A 66 7.11 7.02 16.33
C ASN A 66 5.59 7.11 16.14
N ILE A 67 4.93 6.00 15.77
CA ILE A 67 3.49 5.94 15.53
C ILE A 67 2.81 5.06 16.57
N THR A 68 1.52 5.30 16.81
CA THR A 68 0.70 4.36 17.58
C THR A 68 -0.24 3.64 16.63
N LEU A 69 -0.05 2.33 16.46
CA LEU A 69 -0.93 1.49 15.62
C LEU A 69 -2.37 1.59 16.10
N TYR A 70 -3.32 1.80 15.17
CA TYR A 70 -4.70 2.05 15.51
C TYR A 70 -5.66 1.68 14.36
N GLY A 71 -6.83 1.14 14.68
CA GLY A 71 -7.87 0.86 13.66
C GLY A 71 -8.76 2.07 13.38
N PRO A 72 -9.60 2.05 12.33
CA PRO A 72 -9.86 0.93 11.43
C PRO A 72 -8.81 0.77 10.31
N THR A 73 -8.74 -0.45 9.78
CA THR A 73 -7.89 -0.83 8.65
C THR A 73 -8.59 -0.40 7.36
N ASN A 74 -8.43 0.86 6.97
CA ASN A 74 -9.05 1.41 5.76
C ASN A 74 -8.04 1.42 4.60
N VAL A 75 -8.36 0.69 3.53
CA VAL A 75 -7.46 0.50 2.37
C VAL A 75 -7.89 1.35 1.17
N SER A 76 -9.17 1.71 1.06
CA SER A 76 -9.68 2.51 -0.07
C SER A 76 -8.95 3.84 -0.30
N PRO A 77 -8.46 4.59 0.71
CA PRO A 77 -7.73 5.84 0.45
C PRO A 77 -6.42 5.61 -0.29
N VAL A 78 -5.70 4.53 0.03
CA VAL A 78 -4.41 4.20 -0.60
C VAL A 78 -4.62 3.74 -2.04
N VAL A 79 -5.64 2.92 -2.29
CA VAL A 79 -6.00 2.48 -3.65
C VAL A 79 -6.35 3.69 -4.51
N ASN A 80 -7.22 4.58 -4.04
CA ASN A 80 -7.61 5.78 -4.77
C ASN A 80 -6.43 6.72 -5.04
N HIS A 81 -5.52 6.86 -4.08
CA HIS A 81 -4.29 7.66 -4.23
C HIS A 81 -3.43 7.11 -5.37
N VAL A 82 -3.15 5.81 -5.39
CA VAL A 82 -2.36 5.18 -6.48
C VAL A 82 -3.09 5.21 -7.82
N SER A 83 -4.40 4.99 -7.83
CA SER A 83 -5.24 5.13 -9.02
C SER A 83 -5.13 6.53 -9.64
N SER A 84 -4.96 7.58 -8.84
CA SER A 84 -4.78 8.93 -9.35
C SER A 84 -3.47 9.11 -10.14
N PHE A 85 -2.38 8.44 -9.71
CA PHE A 85 -1.13 8.40 -10.47
C PHE A 85 -1.25 7.52 -11.70
N ALA A 86 -1.86 6.34 -11.57
CA ALA A 86 -2.07 5.42 -12.69
C ALA A 86 -2.91 6.04 -13.81
N ARG A 87 -3.87 6.92 -13.50
CA ARG A 87 -4.62 7.71 -14.50
C ARG A 87 -3.73 8.65 -15.30
N GLN A 88 -2.82 9.35 -14.63
CA GLN A 88 -1.89 10.28 -15.29
C GLN A 88 -0.84 9.52 -16.11
N ALA A 89 -0.51 8.30 -15.67
CA ALA A 89 0.42 7.38 -16.30
C ALA A 89 -0.08 6.73 -17.61
N VAL A 90 -1.40 6.77 -17.90
CA VAL A 90 -1.96 6.24 -19.15
C VAL A 90 -1.28 6.85 -20.38
N CYS A 91 -0.89 8.13 -20.30
CA CYS A 91 -0.19 8.83 -21.37
C CYS A 91 1.33 8.58 -21.39
N ALA A 92 1.89 8.00 -20.33
CA ALA A 92 3.33 7.88 -20.09
C ALA A 92 3.88 6.45 -20.22
N GLU A 93 3.04 5.49 -20.64
CA GLU A 93 3.38 4.05 -20.76
C GLU A 93 4.00 3.46 -19.47
N SER A 94 3.63 3.99 -18.29
CA SER A 94 4.08 3.46 -17.00
C SER A 94 3.02 2.59 -16.35
N TYR A 95 3.47 1.45 -15.83
CA TYR A 95 2.63 0.49 -15.12
C TYR A 95 2.94 0.53 -13.63
N HIS A 96 1.90 0.61 -12.78
CA HIS A 96 2.07 0.76 -11.34
C HIS A 96 1.70 -0.52 -10.59
N ILE A 97 2.50 -0.93 -9.61
CA ILE A 97 2.16 -2.05 -8.73
C ILE A 97 1.97 -1.52 -7.32
N LEU A 98 0.77 -1.68 -6.77
CA LEU A 98 0.45 -1.37 -5.38
C LEU A 98 0.57 -2.64 -4.55
N LEU A 99 1.61 -2.73 -3.72
CA LEU A 99 1.76 -3.78 -2.71
C LEU A 99 1.19 -3.30 -1.37
N ILE A 100 0.17 -3.98 -0.85
CA ILE A 100 -0.43 -3.72 0.45
C ILE A 100 -0.07 -4.86 1.40
N LEU A 101 0.55 -4.51 2.53
CA LEU A 101 0.81 -5.45 3.62
C LEU A 101 -0.16 -5.14 4.76
N THR A 102 -0.93 -6.13 5.20
CA THR A 102 -1.89 -5.96 6.30
C THR A 102 -1.92 -7.21 7.18
N ASP A 103 -2.20 -7.04 8.47
CA ASP A 103 -2.28 -8.13 9.45
C ASP A 103 -3.71 -8.44 9.91
N GLY A 104 -4.71 -7.85 9.27
CA GLY A 104 -6.11 -8.04 9.66
C GLY A 104 -7.12 -7.64 8.60
N VAL A 105 -8.39 -7.74 8.97
CA VAL A 105 -9.54 -7.54 8.09
C VAL A 105 -9.68 -6.07 7.68
N ILE A 106 -9.91 -5.85 6.39
CA ILE A 106 -10.21 -4.53 5.81
C ILE A 106 -11.58 -4.07 6.33
N SER A 107 -11.62 -2.90 6.98
CA SER A 107 -12.83 -2.37 7.60
C SER A 107 -13.75 -1.65 6.59
N ASP A 108 -13.19 -1.12 5.51
CA ASP A 108 -13.89 -0.38 4.46
C ASP A 108 -14.05 -1.22 3.18
N MET A 109 -14.60 -2.42 3.32
CA MET A 109 -14.69 -3.41 2.24
C MET A 109 -15.47 -2.89 1.02
N ASP A 110 -16.65 -2.28 1.23
CA ASP A 110 -17.48 -1.77 0.13
C ASP A 110 -16.78 -0.66 -0.65
N GLN A 111 -16.11 0.25 0.06
CA GLN A 111 -15.32 1.33 -0.54
C GLN A 111 -14.10 0.79 -1.26
N THR A 112 -13.44 -0.22 -0.70
CA THR A 112 -12.28 -0.87 -1.31
C THR A 112 -12.67 -1.59 -2.60
N LYS A 113 -13.80 -2.30 -2.62
CA LYS A 113 -14.35 -2.92 -3.85
C LYS A 113 -14.62 -1.87 -4.92
N ALA A 114 -15.29 -0.77 -4.58
CA ALA A 114 -15.55 0.31 -5.53
C ALA A 114 -14.26 0.90 -6.11
N ALA A 115 -13.25 1.14 -5.25
CA ALA A 115 -11.95 1.66 -5.67
C ALA A 115 -11.19 0.68 -6.58
N ILE A 116 -11.24 -0.62 -6.29
CA ILE A 116 -10.62 -1.66 -7.14
C ILE A 116 -11.32 -1.75 -8.50
N VAL A 117 -12.65 -1.73 -8.52
CA VAL A 117 -13.42 -1.73 -9.78
C VAL A 117 -13.06 -0.51 -10.62
N GLU A 118 -12.94 0.67 -10.02
CA GLU A 118 -12.52 1.88 -10.74
C GLU A 118 -11.05 1.81 -11.20
N ALA A 119 -10.18 1.17 -10.43
CA ALA A 119 -8.77 0.96 -10.76
C ALA A 119 -8.57 -0.08 -11.88
N SER A 120 -9.51 -1.00 -12.10
CA SER A 120 -9.38 -2.10 -13.08
C SER A 120 -9.16 -1.64 -14.53
N ALA A 121 -9.59 -0.42 -14.87
CA ALA A 121 -9.38 0.17 -16.19
C ALA A 121 -8.03 0.90 -16.34
N LEU A 122 -7.22 0.96 -15.28
CA LEU A 122 -5.96 1.70 -15.23
C LEU A 122 -4.76 0.76 -15.39
N PRO A 123 -3.59 1.25 -15.83
CA PRO A 123 -2.37 0.47 -15.92
C PRO A 123 -1.76 0.24 -14.53
N MET A 124 -2.46 -0.49 -13.67
CA MET A 124 -1.99 -0.85 -12.34
C MET A 124 -2.43 -2.25 -11.90
N SER A 125 -1.61 -2.87 -11.05
CA SER A 125 -1.92 -4.09 -10.31
C SER A 125 -1.97 -3.80 -8.82
N ILE A 126 -2.82 -4.52 -8.10
CA ILE A 126 -2.92 -4.45 -6.63
C ILE A 126 -2.60 -5.84 -6.10
N ILE A 127 -1.62 -5.93 -5.20
CA ILE A 127 -1.21 -7.16 -4.53
C ILE A 127 -1.43 -6.95 -3.04
N ILE A 128 -2.33 -7.72 -2.44
CA ILE A 128 -2.61 -7.67 -1.00
C ILE A 128 -1.97 -8.89 -0.36
N VAL A 129 -1.12 -8.68 0.65
CA VAL A 129 -0.47 -9.76 1.40
C VAL A 129 -0.87 -9.65 2.87
N GLY A 130 -1.66 -10.63 3.30
CA GLY A 130 -1.98 -10.87 4.71
C GLY A 130 -0.77 -11.40 5.47
N VAL A 131 -0.44 -10.80 6.61
CA VAL A 131 0.66 -11.22 7.48
C VAL A 131 0.13 -11.49 8.88
N GLY A 132 0.21 -12.74 9.35
CA GLY A 132 -0.22 -13.11 10.70
C GLY A 132 -1.23 -14.25 10.68
N ALA A 133 -1.99 -14.36 11.76
CA ALA A 133 -2.98 -15.42 11.97
C ALA A 133 -4.42 -14.88 12.02
N ALA A 134 -4.66 -13.70 11.43
CA ALA A 134 -6.00 -13.16 11.30
C ALA A 134 -6.84 -13.98 10.31
N ASP A 135 -8.15 -13.84 10.43
CA ASP A 135 -9.10 -14.38 9.47
C ASP A 135 -9.06 -13.52 8.20
N PHE A 136 -8.76 -14.15 7.07
CA PHE A 136 -8.61 -13.50 5.77
C PHE A 136 -9.69 -13.93 4.77
N ASP A 137 -10.75 -14.61 5.22
CA ASP A 137 -11.82 -15.12 4.37
C ASP A 137 -12.46 -14.00 3.52
N MET A 138 -12.62 -12.81 4.09
CA MET A 138 -13.15 -11.65 3.35
C MET A 138 -12.21 -11.11 2.26
N MET A 139 -10.90 -11.43 2.31
CA MET A 139 -9.96 -11.05 1.25
C MET A 139 -10.06 -11.97 0.04
N GLU A 140 -10.57 -13.20 0.19
CA GLU A 140 -10.86 -14.08 -0.95
C GLU A 140 -11.93 -13.46 -1.87
N GLU A 141 -12.85 -12.63 -1.33
CA GLU A 141 -13.81 -11.89 -2.15
C GLU A 141 -13.17 -10.84 -3.08
N LEU A 142 -11.95 -10.40 -2.77
CA LEU A 142 -11.18 -9.46 -3.58
C LEU A 142 -10.24 -10.19 -4.55
N ASP A 143 -10.07 -11.49 -4.38
CA ASP A 143 -9.18 -12.28 -5.22
C ASP A 143 -9.82 -12.58 -6.58
N SER A 144 -9.01 -12.57 -7.63
CA SER A 144 -9.45 -12.74 -9.01
C SER A 144 -9.37 -14.20 -9.49
N ASP A 145 -8.88 -15.11 -8.65
CA ASP A 145 -8.51 -16.48 -9.03
C ASP A 145 -9.73 -17.37 -9.37
N ASP A 146 -10.94 -17.03 -8.91
CA ASP A 146 -12.13 -17.87 -9.07
C ASP A 146 -13.03 -17.53 -10.28
N LYS A 147 -12.78 -16.43 -11.02
CA LYS A 147 -13.60 -16.05 -12.19
C LYS A 147 -12.81 -15.33 -13.29
N LEU A 148 -12.21 -16.12 -14.18
CA LEU A 148 -11.86 -15.73 -15.55
C LEU A 148 -12.55 -16.66 -16.56
#